data_AF-A0A817K2E4-F1
#
_entry.id   AF-A0A817K2E4-F1
#
_cell.length_a   1.000
_cell.length_b   1.000
_cell.length_c   1.000
_cell.angle_alpha   90.00
_cell.angle_beta   90.00
_cell.angle_gamma   90.00
#
_symmetry.space_group_name_H-M   'P 1'
#
loop_
_entity.id
_entity.type
_entity.pdbx_description
1 polymer ?
#
loop_
_entity_poly.entity_id
_entity_poly.type
_entity_poly.pdbx_seq_one_letter_code
_entity_poly.pdbx_strand_id
1 'polypeptide(L)'
;MKYNDTNRKLSQDMFNKLFEALHILPPSFGSFTSLTDIMSSTVFDICTSGCNLNSARHDGDTAQLQAFNNNNIVSSMTYVIEIGGLAADQNEIATVFNTTDELTAKNKHHNLRLYCLLNPWSSMLNLMNNENDNVTTYHRAIKSFIHDVGKSLKTAKTLKLINPYIILNEYDNKMNQEFSEIKKKIYIALCDGIDLPGAMEQIMNLMTITEEYTKMEKIHVKLIENIYDFIMNLLKIFGLKYEDVFHCNEDY
;
A
#
# COMPACT_ATOMS: atom_id res chain seq x y z
N MET A 1 -20.28 22.31 -3.30
CA MET A 1 -20.66 20.92 -3.62
C MET A 1 -20.32 20.08 -2.39
N LYS A 2 -21.32 19.65 -1.61
CA LYS A 2 -21.12 18.94 -0.33
C LYS A 2 -20.68 17.51 -0.62
N TYR A 3 -19.39 17.24 -0.49
CA TYR A 3 -18.85 15.87 -0.49
C TYR A 3 -19.29 15.23 0.83
N ASN A 4 -20.26 14.32 0.78
CA ASN A 4 -20.92 13.76 1.96
C ASN A 4 -19.95 12.97 2.85
N ASP A 5 -19.89 13.35 4.13
CA ASP A 5 -19.13 12.67 5.22
C ASP A 5 -19.43 11.17 5.35
N THR A 6 -20.58 10.73 4.83
CA THR A 6 -21.00 9.32 4.82
C THR A 6 -20.09 8.45 3.96
N ASN A 7 -19.60 8.95 2.81
CA ASN A 7 -18.70 8.20 1.93
C ASN A 7 -17.29 8.06 2.53
N ARG A 8 -16.86 9.06 3.30
CA ARG A 8 -15.57 9.05 4.02
C ARG A 8 -15.58 8.03 5.15
N LYS A 9 -16.70 7.90 5.88
CA LYS A 9 -16.85 6.84 6.90
C LYS A 9 -16.89 5.45 6.27
N LEU A 10 -17.61 5.27 5.16
CA LEU A 10 -17.71 3.98 4.49
C LEU A 10 -16.35 3.49 3.93
N SER A 11 -15.55 4.40 3.36
CA SER A 11 -14.21 4.06 2.84
C SER A 11 -13.21 3.75 3.95
N GLN A 12 -13.32 4.44 5.09
CA GLN A 12 -12.42 4.28 6.23
C GLN A 12 -12.74 2.99 7.00
N ASP A 13 -14.02 2.64 7.12
CA ASP A 13 -14.46 1.33 7.61
C ASP A 13 -14.04 0.18 6.68
N MET A 14 -14.10 0.37 5.36
CA MET A 14 -13.65 -0.63 4.39
C MET A 14 -12.14 -0.88 4.50
N PHE A 15 -11.34 0.20 4.61
CA PHE A 15 -9.89 0.09 4.82
C PHE A 15 -9.55 -0.56 6.17
N ASN A 16 -10.25 -0.21 7.25
CA ASN A 16 -10.02 -0.80 8.57
C ASN A 16 -10.41 -2.30 8.59
N LYS A 17 -11.50 -2.68 7.92
CA LYS A 17 -11.89 -4.10 7.78
C LYS A 17 -10.91 -4.91 6.93
N LEU A 18 -10.38 -4.32 5.86
CA LEU A 18 -9.31 -4.95 5.07
C LEU A 18 -8.04 -5.15 5.92
N PHE A 19 -7.73 -4.18 6.78
CA PHE A 19 -6.58 -4.21 7.68
C PHE A 19 -6.75 -5.22 8.84
N GLU A 20 -7.96 -5.37 9.39
CA GLU A 20 -8.29 -6.42 10.36
C GLU A 20 -8.22 -7.80 9.74
N ALA A 21 -8.71 -7.99 8.50
CA ALA A 21 -8.63 -9.27 7.80
C ALA A 21 -7.17 -9.74 7.55
N LEU A 22 -6.24 -8.81 7.36
CA LEU A 22 -4.81 -9.08 7.23
C LEU A 22 -4.12 -9.49 8.55
N HIS A 23 -4.77 -9.30 9.70
CA HIS A 23 -4.23 -9.61 11.03
C HIS A 23 -4.84 -10.86 11.71
N ILE A 24 -5.80 -11.56 11.08
CA ILE A 24 -6.43 -12.77 11.63
C ILE A 24 -5.80 -14.05 11.04
N LEU A 25 -4.50 -14.23 11.22
CA LEU A 25 -3.87 -15.56 11.06
C LEU A 25 -2.97 -15.86 12.25
N PRO A 26 -3.45 -16.63 13.25
CA PRO A 26 -2.61 -17.11 14.34
C PRO A 26 -1.61 -18.17 13.84
N PRO A 27 -0.41 -18.28 14.45
CA PRO A 27 0.71 -19.08 13.93
C PRO A 27 0.62 -20.59 14.23
N SER A 28 -0.57 -21.12 14.52
CA SER A 28 -0.78 -22.55 14.78
C SER A 28 -1.50 -23.22 13.62
N PHE A 29 -0.72 -23.71 12.66
CA PHE A 29 -1.18 -24.60 11.59
C PHE A 29 -1.58 -25.96 12.19
N GLY A 30 -2.84 -26.07 12.63
CA GLY A 30 -3.57 -27.32 12.77
C GLY A 30 -4.52 -27.45 11.57
N SER A 31 -4.62 -28.65 11.00
CA SER A 31 -5.38 -28.96 9.80
C SER A 31 -6.84 -28.50 9.85
N PHE A 32 -7.16 -27.38 9.23
CA PHE A 32 -8.53 -27.04 8.84
C PHE A 32 -8.78 -27.59 7.43
N THR A 33 -9.74 -28.51 7.30
CA THR A 33 -10.02 -29.23 6.06
C THR A 33 -11.02 -28.52 5.15
N SER A 34 -11.70 -27.46 5.59
CA SER A 34 -12.57 -26.64 4.72
C SER A 34 -12.84 -25.25 5.30
N LEU A 35 -12.96 -24.24 4.44
CA LEU A 35 -13.36 -22.86 4.76
C LEU A 35 -14.71 -22.82 5.52
N THR A 36 -15.56 -23.81 5.28
CA THR A 36 -16.88 -23.98 5.90
C THR A 36 -16.84 -24.26 7.39
N ASP A 37 -15.77 -24.89 7.90
CA ASP A 37 -15.67 -25.30 9.31
C ASP A 37 -15.38 -24.11 10.24
N ILE A 38 -14.77 -23.05 9.70
CA ILE A 38 -14.44 -21.82 10.44
C ILE A 38 -15.62 -20.82 10.43
N MET A 39 -16.49 -20.86 9.41
CA MET A 39 -17.29 -19.68 9.01
C MET A 39 -18.80 -19.95 8.87
N SER A 40 -19.32 -20.87 9.68
CA SER A 40 -20.62 -21.56 9.57
C SER A 40 -21.92 -20.74 9.56
N SER A 41 -21.95 -19.42 9.28
CA SER A 41 -23.24 -18.69 9.21
C SER A 41 -23.30 -17.32 8.48
N THR A 42 -22.28 -16.82 7.78
CA THR A 42 -22.32 -15.43 7.25
C THR A 42 -22.15 -15.27 5.75
N VAL A 43 -22.83 -14.26 5.19
CA VAL A 43 -22.61 -13.73 3.83
C VAL A 43 -21.23 -13.06 3.76
N PHE A 44 -20.48 -13.33 2.69
CA PHE A 44 -19.13 -12.78 2.46
C PHE A 44 -19.13 -11.67 1.41
N ASP A 45 -18.39 -10.60 1.68
CA ASP A 45 -18.21 -9.51 0.72
C ASP A 45 -17.11 -9.81 -0.32
N ILE A 46 -15.95 -10.34 0.10
CA ILE A 46 -14.79 -10.56 -0.78
C ILE A 46 -14.15 -11.92 -0.52
N CYS A 47 -13.82 -12.65 -1.59
CA CYS A 47 -12.94 -13.80 -1.58
C CYS A 47 -11.74 -13.57 -2.51
N THR A 48 -10.54 -13.90 -2.05
CA THR A 48 -9.30 -13.74 -2.81
C THR A 48 -8.71 -15.08 -3.15
N SER A 49 -8.16 -15.22 -4.34
CA SER A 49 -7.51 -16.43 -4.80
C SER A 49 -6.33 -16.10 -5.72
N GLY A 50 -5.42 -17.05 -5.94
CA GLY A 50 -4.45 -16.95 -7.03
C GLY A 50 -5.00 -17.58 -8.30
N CYS A 51 -4.66 -17.04 -9.47
CA CYS A 51 -5.19 -17.49 -10.77
C CYS A 51 -4.94 -18.97 -11.12
N ASN A 52 -4.03 -19.66 -10.40
CA ASN A 52 -3.72 -21.08 -10.57
C ASN A 52 -4.60 -22.00 -9.71
N LEU A 53 -5.51 -21.45 -8.90
CA LEU A 53 -6.58 -22.23 -8.31
C LEU A 53 -7.55 -22.56 -9.44
N ASN A 54 -7.40 -23.79 -9.97
CA ASN A 54 -8.23 -24.39 -10.99
C ASN A 54 -9.70 -23.96 -10.82
N SER A 55 -10.35 -23.45 -11.87
CA SER A 55 -11.75 -22.98 -11.80
C SER A 55 -12.69 -23.98 -11.10
N ALA A 56 -12.41 -25.27 -11.26
CA ALA A 56 -13.09 -26.37 -10.57
C ALA A 56 -13.06 -26.31 -9.02
N ARG A 57 -12.03 -25.72 -8.41
CA ARG A 57 -11.97 -25.53 -6.94
C ARG A 57 -12.84 -24.36 -6.50
N HIS A 58 -12.84 -23.25 -7.24
CA HIS A 58 -13.74 -22.13 -6.97
C HIS A 58 -15.21 -22.49 -7.15
N ASP A 59 -15.51 -23.19 -8.24
CA ASP A 59 -16.84 -23.71 -8.53
C ASP A 59 -17.24 -24.75 -7.47
N GLY A 60 -16.31 -25.60 -7.04
CA GLY A 60 -16.50 -26.58 -5.98
C GLY A 60 -16.80 -25.95 -4.62
N ASP A 61 -15.99 -24.98 -4.19
CA ASP A 61 -16.15 -24.27 -2.91
C ASP A 61 -17.48 -23.50 -2.90
N THR A 62 -17.84 -22.84 -4.02
CA THR A 62 -19.11 -22.13 -4.19
C THR A 62 -20.30 -23.08 -4.17
N ALA A 63 -20.23 -24.19 -4.92
CA ALA A 63 -21.28 -25.20 -4.96
C ALA A 63 -21.48 -25.87 -3.58
N GLN A 64 -20.40 -26.11 -2.84
CA GLN A 64 -20.46 -26.67 -1.50
C GLN A 64 -21.11 -25.69 -0.51
N LEU A 65 -20.76 -24.40 -0.57
CA LEU A 65 -21.38 -23.33 0.24
C LEU A 65 -22.88 -23.15 -0.09
N GLN A 66 -23.27 -23.28 -1.35
CA GLN A 66 -24.67 -23.21 -1.77
C GLN A 66 -25.47 -24.43 -1.29
N ALA A 67 -24.90 -25.64 -1.45
CA ALA A 67 -25.51 -26.88 -0.99
C ALA A 67 -25.68 -26.94 0.53
N PHE A 68 -24.70 -26.44 1.29
CA PHE A 68 -24.76 -26.41 2.76
C PHE A 68 -25.86 -25.48 3.30
N ASN A 69 -26.08 -24.32 2.67
CA ASN A 69 -27.04 -23.32 3.11
C ASN A 69 -28.48 -23.53 2.56
N ASN A 70 -28.79 -24.73 2.03
CA ASN A 70 -30.13 -25.10 1.53
C ASN A 70 -30.75 -24.05 0.59
N ASN A 71 -29.95 -23.37 -0.24
CA ASN A 71 -30.39 -22.31 -1.17
C ASN A 71 -31.18 -21.13 -0.54
N ASN A 72 -31.29 -21.04 0.79
CA ASN A 72 -32.15 -20.07 1.49
C ASN A 72 -31.42 -18.77 1.86
N ILE A 73 -30.10 -18.78 1.77
CA ILE A 73 -29.27 -17.59 1.83
C ILE A 73 -28.65 -17.48 0.45
N VAL A 74 -28.70 -16.30 -0.16
CA VAL A 74 -27.86 -15.89 -1.28
C VAL A 74 -26.41 -16.02 -0.79
N SER A 75 -25.92 -17.23 -0.87
CA SER A 75 -24.59 -17.68 -0.52
C SER A 75 -23.83 -17.67 -1.86
N SER A 76 -22.68 -17.05 -2.01
CA SER A 76 -21.71 -16.53 -1.04
C SER A 76 -20.63 -15.86 -1.90
N MET A 77 -20.04 -14.75 -1.44
CA MET A 77 -19.01 -13.94 -2.12
C MET A 77 -19.55 -12.99 -3.19
N THR A 78 -19.66 -11.69 -2.83
CA THR A 78 -20.05 -10.62 -3.77
C THR A 78 -18.96 -10.32 -4.79
N TYR A 79 -17.69 -10.43 -4.40
CA TYR A 79 -16.54 -10.21 -5.27
C TYR A 79 -15.51 -11.33 -5.11
N VAL A 80 -15.07 -11.90 -6.24
CA VAL A 80 -13.92 -12.81 -6.30
C VAL A 80 -12.75 -12.05 -6.94
N ILE A 81 -11.62 -12.01 -6.25
CA ILE A 81 -10.40 -11.34 -6.69
C ILE A 81 -9.36 -12.40 -7.01
N GLU A 82 -9.04 -12.55 -8.30
CA GLU A 82 -7.99 -13.45 -8.77
C GLU A 82 -6.67 -12.70 -8.95
N ILE A 83 -5.74 -12.92 -8.03
CA ILE A 83 -4.40 -12.37 -8.09
C ILE A 83 -3.62 -13.10 -9.20
N GLY A 84 -2.92 -12.31 -10.01
CA GLY A 84 -2.12 -12.84 -11.11
C GLY A 84 -1.07 -13.85 -10.64
N GLY A 85 -0.75 -14.80 -11.52
CA GLY A 85 0.14 -15.90 -11.21
C GLY A 85 1.61 -15.49 -11.15
N LEU A 86 2.42 -16.38 -10.61
CA LEU A 86 3.87 -16.21 -10.57
C LEU A 86 4.52 -17.05 -11.68
N ALA A 87 5.20 -16.39 -12.61
CA ALA A 87 6.05 -17.02 -13.63
C ALA A 87 7.45 -17.24 -13.04
N ALA A 88 7.65 -18.35 -12.34
CA ALA A 88 8.95 -18.77 -11.82
C ALA A 88 8.99 -20.29 -11.66
N ASP A 89 10.17 -20.91 -11.80
CA ASP A 89 10.35 -22.32 -11.43
C ASP A 89 10.17 -22.47 -9.91
N GLN A 90 9.64 -23.61 -9.45
CA GLN A 90 9.46 -23.91 -8.02
C GLN A 90 10.80 -23.82 -7.27
N ASN A 91 11.90 -24.18 -7.93
CA ASN A 91 13.23 -24.06 -7.37
C ASN A 91 13.64 -22.58 -7.18
N GLU A 92 13.28 -21.69 -8.10
CA GLU A 92 13.57 -20.24 -8.03
C GLU A 92 12.76 -19.56 -6.91
N ILE A 93 11.49 -19.96 -6.75
CA ILE A 93 10.66 -19.54 -5.62
C ILE A 93 11.35 -19.97 -4.31
N ALA A 94 11.75 -21.24 -4.21
CA ALA A 94 12.42 -21.75 -3.03
C ALA A 94 13.73 -21.00 -2.71
N THR A 95 14.55 -20.63 -3.70
CA THR A 95 15.77 -19.85 -3.45
C THR A 95 15.49 -18.44 -2.94
N VAL A 96 14.43 -17.78 -3.40
CA VAL A 96 14.01 -16.47 -2.87
C VAL A 96 13.63 -16.58 -1.39
N PHE A 97 12.92 -17.65 -1.00
CA PHE A 97 12.44 -17.84 0.37
C PHE A 97 13.43 -18.53 1.32
N ASN A 98 14.42 -19.27 0.81
CA ASN A 98 15.39 -20.04 1.61
C ASN A 98 16.70 -19.28 1.90
N THR A 99 16.75 -17.95 1.69
CA THR A 99 17.96 -17.18 2.01
C THR A 99 18.13 -17.11 3.54
N THR A 100 19.26 -17.60 4.06
CA THR A 100 19.56 -17.65 5.52
C THR A 100 20.22 -16.39 6.08
N ASP A 101 20.68 -15.49 5.23
CA ASP A 101 21.23 -14.18 5.63
C ASP A 101 20.09 -13.17 5.82
N GLU A 102 19.87 -12.75 7.07
CA GLU A 102 18.82 -11.82 7.47
C GLU A 102 18.89 -10.47 6.73
N LEU A 103 20.09 -9.93 6.49
CA LEU A 103 20.25 -8.62 5.85
C LEU A 103 19.91 -8.70 4.36
N THR A 104 20.39 -9.74 3.70
CA THR A 104 20.08 -10.04 2.30
C THR A 104 18.60 -10.37 2.12
N ALA A 105 18.01 -11.15 3.04
CA ALA A 105 16.59 -11.46 3.05
C ALA A 105 15.74 -10.18 3.19
N LYS A 106 16.08 -9.29 4.13
CA LYS A 106 15.35 -8.03 4.36
C LYS A 106 15.31 -7.14 3.11
N ASN A 107 16.45 -6.96 2.44
CA ASN A 107 16.51 -6.16 1.21
C ASN A 107 15.75 -6.84 0.06
N LYS A 108 15.84 -8.17 -0.06
CA LYS A 108 15.09 -8.94 -1.06
C LYS A 108 13.57 -8.85 -0.85
N HIS A 109 13.08 -8.97 0.39
CA HIS A 109 11.65 -8.85 0.68
C HIS A 109 11.12 -7.44 0.39
N HIS A 110 11.92 -6.42 0.68
CA HIS A 110 11.57 -5.03 0.37
C HIS A 110 11.47 -4.80 -1.14
N ASN A 111 12.48 -5.24 -1.90
CA ASN A 111 12.50 -5.10 -3.36
C ASN A 111 11.39 -5.89 -4.02
N LEU A 112 11.12 -7.12 -3.56
CA LEU A 112 10.02 -7.93 -4.04
C LEU A 112 8.66 -7.25 -3.80
N ARG A 113 8.47 -6.67 -2.61
CA ARG A 113 7.23 -5.95 -2.31
C ARG A 113 7.06 -4.71 -3.18
N LEU A 114 8.14 -3.96 -3.40
CA LEU A 114 8.14 -2.82 -4.30
C LEU A 114 7.86 -3.26 -5.75
N TYR A 115 8.45 -4.37 -6.19
CA TYR A 115 8.16 -4.98 -7.49
C TYR A 115 6.68 -5.33 -7.64
N CYS A 116 6.05 -5.93 -6.64
CA CYS A 116 4.62 -6.21 -6.67
C CYS A 116 3.76 -4.94 -6.77
N LEU A 117 4.15 -3.85 -6.11
CA LEU A 117 3.42 -2.56 -6.16
C LEU A 117 3.56 -1.87 -7.52
N LEU A 118 4.68 -2.10 -8.22
CA LEU A 118 4.97 -1.50 -9.53
C LEU A 118 4.36 -2.30 -10.69
N ASN A 119 3.71 -3.42 -10.42
CA ASN A 119 3.04 -4.23 -11.43
C ASN A 119 1.54 -4.37 -11.09
N PRO A 120 0.65 -4.48 -12.09
CA PRO A 120 -0.77 -4.70 -11.84
C PRO A 120 -0.99 -5.99 -11.04
N TRP A 121 -1.88 -5.94 -10.04
CA TRP A 121 -2.16 -7.08 -9.15
C TRP A 121 -2.73 -8.30 -9.89
N SER A 122 -3.39 -8.08 -11.03
CA SER A 122 -3.97 -9.12 -11.89
C SER A 122 -2.98 -9.67 -12.93
N SER A 123 -1.78 -9.10 -13.04
CA SER A 123 -0.79 -9.49 -14.04
C SER A 123 0.08 -10.67 -13.58
N MET A 124 0.56 -11.45 -14.54
CA MET A 124 1.53 -12.51 -14.25
C MET A 124 2.89 -11.89 -13.90
N LEU A 125 3.37 -12.11 -12.68
CA LEU A 125 4.63 -11.56 -12.17
C LEU A 125 5.79 -12.49 -12.50
N ASN A 126 6.92 -11.95 -12.96
CA ASN A 126 8.14 -12.72 -13.18
C ASN A 126 9.18 -12.39 -12.11
N LEU A 127 9.48 -13.36 -11.23
CA LEU A 127 10.41 -13.15 -10.12
C LEU A 127 11.86 -12.94 -10.55
N MET A 128 12.26 -13.43 -11.72
CA MET A 128 13.63 -13.28 -12.22
C MET A 128 13.99 -11.82 -12.53
N ASN A 129 12.97 -10.95 -12.62
CA ASN A 129 13.12 -9.52 -12.89
C ASN A 129 12.76 -8.64 -11.68
N ASN A 130 12.78 -9.20 -10.46
CA ASN A 130 12.42 -8.47 -9.23
C ASN A 130 13.39 -7.33 -8.86
N GLU A 131 14.59 -7.31 -9.44
CA GLU A 131 15.57 -6.22 -9.35
C GLU A 131 15.58 -5.33 -10.61
N ASN A 132 14.42 -5.07 -11.23
CA ASN A 132 14.39 -4.18 -12.39
C ASN A 132 14.83 -2.74 -12.05
N ASP A 133 15.22 -1.99 -13.07
CA ASP A 133 15.66 -0.60 -12.94
C ASP A 133 14.61 0.31 -12.29
N ASN A 134 13.32 0.02 -12.46
CA ASN A 134 12.22 0.77 -11.86
C ASN A 134 12.17 0.59 -10.33
N VAL A 135 12.31 -0.64 -9.83
CA VAL A 135 12.38 -0.94 -8.39
C VAL A 135 13.55 -0.20 -7.76
N THR A 136 14.73 -0.29 -8.39
CA THR A 136 15.94 0.38 -7.91
C THR A 136 15.78 1.90 -7.91
N THR A 137 15.22 2.46 -8.98
CA THR A 137 14.97 3.90 -9.13
C THR A 137 13.98 4.39 -8.09
N TYR A 138 12.88 3.68 -7.90
CA TYR A 138 11.83 4.04 -6.94
C TYR A 138 12.35 3.93 -5.51
N HIS A 139 13.09 2.86 -5.19
CA HIS A 139 13.71 2.70 -3.88
C HIS A 139 14.67 3.84 -3.56
N ARG A 140 15.49 4.26 -4.54
CA ARG A 140 16.42 5.38 -4.42
C ARG A 140 15.66 6.69 -4.20
N ALA A 141 14.59 6.93 -4.95
CA ALA A 141 13.78 8.13 -4.83
C ALA A 141 13.13 8.24 -3.44
N ILE A 142 12.54 7.17 -2.92
CA ILE A 142 12.00 7.18 -1.55
C ILE A 142 13.10 7.52 -0.52
N LYS A 143 14.28 6.91 -0.65
CA LYS A 143 15.40 7.18 0.27
C LYS A 143 15.85 8.64 0.18
N SER A 144 15.97 9.20 -1.02
CA SER A 144 16.31 10.61 -1.22
C SER A 144 15.27 11.52 -0.59
N PHE A 145 13.99 11.28 -0.88
CA PHE A 145 12.87 12.04 -0.33
C PHE A 145 12.88 12.05 1.20
N ILE A 146 12.97 10.86 1.82
CA ILE A 146 12.96 10.71 3.29
C ILE A 146 14.14 11.45 3.91
N HIS A 147 15.32 11.34 3.30
CA HIS A 147 16.52 12.01 3.80
C HIS A 147 16.43 13.52 3.61
N ASP A 148 16.22 14.01 2.40
CA ASP A 148 16.34 15.42 2.04
C ASP A 148 15.18 16.25 2.62
N VAL A 149 13.95 15.77 2.46
CA VAL A 149 12.75 16.43 3.01
C VAL A 149 12.69 16.25 4.53
N GLY A 150 12.96 15.06 5.03
CA GLY A 150 12.96 14.80 6.48
C GLY A 150 14.01 15.61 7.22
N LYS A 151 15.22 15.74 6.67
CA LYS A 151 16.27 16.62 7.22
C LYS A 151 15.85 18.09 7.19
N SER A 152 15.25 18.55 6.10
CA SER A 152 14.78 19.94 5.97
C SER A 152 13.72 20.26 7.03
N LEU A 153 12.76 19.34 7.25
CA LEU A 153 11.75 19.45 8.30
C LEU A 153 12.37 19.45 9.70
N LYS A 154 13.34 18.57 9.96
CA LYS A 154 14.06 18.52 11.24
C LYS A 154 14.79 19.84 11.51
N THR A 155 15.53 20.38 10.54
CA THR A 155 16.20 21.68 10.67
C THR A 155 15.21 22.81 10.93
N ALA A 156 14.08 22.85 10.22
CA ALA A 156 13.05 23.86 10.42
C ALA A 156 12.43 23.80 11.83
N LYS A 157 12.24 22.59 12.38
CA LYS A 157 11.77 22.36 13.75
C LYS A 157 12.78 22.82 14.79
N THR A 158 14.07 22.46 14.64
CA THR A 158 15.15 22.88 15.54
C THR A 158 15.31 24.40 15.59
N LEU A 159 15.22 25.07 14.43
CA LEU A 159 15.32 26.53 14.32
C LEU A 159 14.04 27.28 14.73
N LYS A 160 12.99 26.56 15.19
CA LYS A 160 11.67 27.12 15.54
C LYS A 160 11.06 27.97 14.42
N LEU A 161 11.31 27.59 13.17
CA LEU A 161 10.82 28.30 11.98
C LEU A 161 9.35 27.97 11.64
N ILE A 162 8.72 27.11 12.45
CA ILE A 162 7.30 26.76 12.34
C ILE A 162 6.48 27.95 12.88
N ASN A 163 6.29 28.97 12.05
CA ASN A 163 5.34 30.03 12.35
C ASN A 163 3.97 29.65 11.76
N PRO A 164 2.94 29.37 12.59
CA PRO A 164 1.62 28.97 12.11
C PRO A 164 0.83 30.09 11.41
N TYR A 165 1.35 31.33 11.42
CA TYR A 165 0.71 32.52 10.87
C TYR A 165 1.39 33.04 9.60
N ILE A 166 2.23 32.23 8.93
CA ILE A 166 2.81 32.62 7.64
C ILE A 166 1.69 32.71 6.60
N ILE A 167 1.56 33.88 5.98
CA ILE A 167 0.66 34.09 4.85
C ILE A 167 1.17 33.21 3.70
N LEU A 168 0.32 32.32 3.19
CA LEU A 168 0.63 31.47 2.05
C LEU A 168 0.98 32.33 0.84
N ASN A 169 2.17 32.11 0.29
CA ASN A 169 2.58 32.74 -0.95
C ASN A 169 2.00 31.98 -2.17
N GLU A 170 2.23 32.48 -3.38
CA GLU A 170 1.72 31.86 -4.60
C GLU A 170 2.25 30.44 -4.81
N TYR A 171 3.52 30.17 -4.46
CA TYR A 171 4.12 28.84 -4.52
C TYR A 171 3.50 27.88 -3.50
N ASP A 172 3.23 28.34 -2.28
CA ASP A 172 2.59 27.54 -1.24
C ASP A 172 1.15 27.15 -1.67
N ASN A 173 0.42 28.10 -2.25
CA ASN A 173 -0.92 27.86 -2.76
C ASN A 173 -0.91 26.84 -3.92
N LYS A 174 0.04 26.99 -4.86
CA LYS A 174 0.23 26.05 -5.96
C LYS A 174 0.57 24.65 -5.43
N MET A 175 1.55 24.54 -4.53
CA MET A 175 1.96 23.27 -3.94
C MET A 175 0.82 22.59 -3.18
N ASN A 176 0.01 23.35 -2.45
CA ASN A 176 -1.14 22.83 -1.73
C ASN A 176 -2.25 22.33 -2.67
N GLN A 177 -2.46 23.01 -3.80
CA GLN A 177 -3.37 22.55 -4.86
C GLN A 177 -2.87 21.24 -5.48
N GLU A 178 -1.61 21.19 -5.90
CA GLU A 178 -1.00 19.99 -6.48
C GLU A 178 -1.06 18.80 -5.50
N PHE A 179 -0.76 19.03 -4.22
CA PHE A 179 -0.89 18.01 -3.19
C PHE A 179 -2.34 17.48 -3.09
N SER A 180 -3.34 18.36 -3.08
CA SER A 180 -4.75 17.97 -3.02
C SER A 180 -5.17 17.13 -4.24
N GLU A 181 -4.75 17.55 -5.44
CA GLU A 181 -5.07 16.88 -6.69
C GLU A 181 -4.40 15.50 -6.78
N ILE A 182 -3.11 15.41 -6.45
CA ILE A 182 -2.37 14.15 -6.47
C ILE A 182 -2.94 13.19 -5.43
N LYS A 183 -3.28 13.67 -4.23
CA LYS A 183 -3.95 12.85 -3.20
C LYS A 183 -5.26 12.25 -3.71
N LYS A 184 -6.05 13.03 -4.46
CA LYS A 184 -7.28 12.55 -5.09
C LYS A 184 -6.99 11.50 -6.17
N LYS A 185 -5.97 11.70 -7.00
CA LYS A 185 -5.56 10.73 -8.03
C LYS A 185 -5.10 9.41 -7.41
N ILE A 186 -4.30 9.45 -6.35
CA ILE A 186 -3.88 8.25 -5.58
C ILE A 186 -5.13 7.53 -5.04
N TYR A 187 -6.05 8.27 -4.42
CA TYR A 187 -7.28 7.67 -3.90
C TYR A 187 -8.11 7.00 -5.00
N ILE A 188 -8.29 7.66 -6.14
CA ILE A 188 -9.03 7.10 -7.28
C ILE A 188 -8.33 5.83 -7.79
N ALA A 189 -7.02 5.87 -8.02
CA ALA A 189 -6.25 4.72 -8.48
C ALA A 189 -6.41 3.51 -7.54
N LEU A 190 -6.36 3.73 -6.22
CA LEU A 190 -6.51 2.65 -5.25
C LEU A 190 -7.94 2.13 -5.10
N CYS A 191 -8.96 2.99 -5.26
CA CYS A 191 -10.36 2.60 -5.09
C CYS A 191 -11.02 2.07 -6.37
N ASP A 192 -10.54 2.47 -7.54
CA ASP A 192 -11.10 2.08 -8.84
C ASP A 192 -10.17 1.06 -9.53
N GLY A 193 -10.37 -0.21 -9.19
CA GLY A 193 -9.62 -1.32 -9.79
C GLY A 193 -8.26 -1.63 -9.15
N ILE A 194 -7.91 -0.98 -8.03
CA ILE A 194 -6.65 -1.20 -7.29
C ILE A 194 -5.44 -1.03 -8.23
N ASP A 195 -5.37 0.09 -8.93
CA ASP A 195 -4.25 0.46 -9.79
C ASP A 195 -3.03 0.86 -8.92
N LEU A 196 -2.31 -0.16 -8.43
CA LEU A 196 -1.09 0.02 -7.65
C LEU A 196 0.01 0.75 -8.45
N PRO A 197 0.31 0.38 -9.72
CA PRO A 197 1.31 1.09 -10.51
C PRO A 197 0.98 2.57 -10.68
N GLY A 198 -0.27 2.91 -11.01
CA GLY A 198 -0.71 4.30 -11.14
C GLY A 198 -0.64 5.06 -9.81
N ALA A 199 -1.02 4.44 -8.69
CA ALA A 199 -0.86 5.05 -7.37
C ALA A 199 0.61 5.35 -7.05
N MET A 200 1.51 4.40 -7.36
CA MET A 200 2.96 4.56 -7.17
C MET A 200 3.54 5.66 -8.06
N GLU A 201 3.11 5.78 -9.31
CA GLU A 201 3.52 6.88 -10.19
C GLU A 201 3.15 8.25 -9.59
N GLN A 202 1.93 8.38 -9.06
CA GLN A 202 1.48 9.62 -8.43
C GLN A 202 2.25 9.93 -7.13
N ILE A 203 2.65 8.91 -6.36
CA ILE A 203 3.50 9.09 -5.17
C ILE A 203 4.89 9.58 -5.57
N MET A 204 5.50 9.02 -6.62
CA MET A 204 6.78 9.51 -7.16
C MET A 204 6.69 10.96 -7.57
N ASN A 205 5.66 11.32 -8.33
CA ASN A 205 5.43 12.70 -8.73
C ASN A 205 5.34 13.62 -7.51
N LEU A 206 4.57 13.25 -6.49
CA LEU A 206 4.45 14.02 -5.26
C LEU A 206 5.80 14.20 -4.54
N MET A 207 6.61 13.15 -4.44
CA MET A 207 7.96 13.24 -3.86
C MET A 207 8.81 14.24 -4.64
N THR A 208 8.84 14.15 -5.98
CA THR A 208 9.62 15.03 -6.85
C THR A 208 9.22 16.50 -6.69
N ILE A 209 7.93 16.83 -6.81
CA ILE A 209 7.49 18.23 -6.68
C ILE A 209 7.71 18.78 -5.27
N THR A 210 7.67 17.91 -4.25
CA THR A 210 7.94 18.31 -2.86
C THR A 210 9.43 18.60 -2.64
N GLU A 211 10.31 17.77 -3.19
CA GLU A 211 11.76 18.00 -3.18
C GLU A 211 12.16 19.27 -3.94
N GLU A 212 11.45 19.64 -4.99
CA GLU A 212 11.66 20.91 -5.69
C GLU A 212 11.17 22.08 -4.85
N TYR A 213 9.99 21.96 -4.24
CA TYR A 213 9.43 22.97 -3.36
C TYR A 213 10.31 23.24 -2.13
N THR A 214 10.94 22.22 -1.54
CA THR A 214 11.84 22.39 -0.38
C THR A 214 13.12 23.15 -0.70
N LYS A 215 13.50 23.27 -1.98
CA LYS A 215 14.67 24.05 -2.44
C LYS A 215 14.38 25.55 -2.58
N MET A 216 13.12 25.97 -2.45
CA MET A 216 12.74 27.37 -2.53
C MET A 216 13.18 28.16 -1.27
N GLU A 217 13.42 29.47 -1.42
CA GLU A 217 13.86 30.32 -0.30
C GLU A 217 12.79 30.50 0.79
N LYS A 218 11.51 30.46 0.41
CA LYS A 218 10.37 30.60 1.32
C LYS A 218 9.46 29.39 1.16
N ILE A 219 9.42 28.57 2.21
CA ILE A 219 8.63 27.36 2.27
C ILE A 219 7.67 27.39 3.45
N HIS A 220 6.49 26.79 3.27
CA HIS A 220 5.53 26.59 4.34
C HIS A 220 5.79 25.23 5.00
N VAL A 221 6.55 25.24 6.10
CA VAL A 221 7.04 24.03 6.78
C VAL A 221 5.91 23.03 7.10
N LYS A 222 4.75 23.51 7.57
CA LYS A 222 3.63 22.63 7.92
C LYS A 222 3.00 21.95 6.70
N LEU A 223 3.10 22.56 5.51
CA LEU A 223 2.61 21.95 4.27
C LEU A 223 3.49 20.75 3.91
N ILE A 224 4.81 20.93 3.99
CA ILE A 224 5.79 19.86 3.74
C ILE A 224 5.63 18.73 4.75
N GLU A 225 5.43 19.06 6.03
CA GLU A 225 5.17 18.08 7.09
C GLU A 225 3.95 17.22 6.78
N ASN A 226 2.83 17.84 6.38
CA ASN A 226 1.61 17.11 6.02
C ASN A 226 1.82 16.18 4.81
N ILE A 227 2.64 16.59 3.85
CA ILE A 227 2.97 15.77 2.67
C ILE A 227 3.87 14.60 3.07
N TYR A 228 4.91 14.87 3.86
CA TYR A 228 5.82 13.85 4.40
C TYR A 228 5.05 12.77 5.16
N ASP A 229 4.20 13.17 6.10
CA ASP A 229 3.38 12.26 6.88
C ASP A 229 2.42 11.45 6.00
N PHE A 230 1.83 12.08 4.99
CA PHE A 230 0.95 11.39 4.05
C PHE A 230 1.69 10.30 3.28
N ILE A 231 2.89 10.60 2.75
CA ILE A 231 3.70 9.63 2.00
C ILE A 231 4.20 8.51 2.92
N MET A 232 4.71 8.84 4.10
CA MET A 232 5.17 7.84 5.08
C MET A 232 4.05 6.89 5.50
N ASN A 233 2.85 7.42 5.71
CA ASN A 233 1.68 6.59 6.01
C ASN A 233 1.28 5.68 4.83
N LEU A 234 1.34 6.17 3.58
CA LEU A 234 1.09 5.33 2.40
C LEU A 234 2.13 4.21 2.27
N LEU A 235 3.42 4.51 2.43
CA LEU A 235 4.48 3.51 2.40
C LEU A 235 4.25 2.43 3.47
N LYS A 236 3.83 2.83 4.67
CA LYS A 236 3.46 1.92 5.76
C LYS A 236 2.26 1.04 5.42
N ILE A 237 1.20 1.60 4.82
CA ILE A 237 0.03 0.84 4.34
C ILE A 237 0.46 -0.17 3.28
N PHE A 238 1.33 0.24 2.36
CA PHE A 238 1.97 -0.63 1.40
C PHE A 238 3.01 -1.56 2.02
N GLY A 239 3.18 -1.62 3.34
CA GLY A 239 4.08 -2.52 4.05
C GLY A 239 5.56 -2.30 3.74
N LEU A 240 5.93 -1.15 3.17
CA LEU A 240 7.31 -0.74 2.96
C LEU A 240 7.80 -0.04 4.22
N LYS A 241 8.80 -0.61 4.88
CA LYS A 241 9.37 -0.06 6.12
C LYS A 241 10.61 0.77 5.79
N TYR A 242 10.50 2.07 6.03
CA TYR A 242 11.62 3.01 5.99
C TYR A 242 11.83 3.64 7.35
N GLU A 243 13.06 4.05 7.64
CA GLU A 243 13.39 4.78 8.86
C GLU A 243 12.88 6.22 8.75
N ASP A 244 12.07 6.63 9.73
CA ASP A 244 11.48 7.97 9.76
C ASP A 244 12.48 8.97 10.33
N VAL A 245 13.13 9.75 9.46
CA VAL A 245 14.18 10.69 9.86
C VAL A 245 13.61 11.93 10.57
N PHE A 246 12.31 12.22 10.40
CA PHE A 246 11.71 13.45 10.93
C PHE A 246 11.09 13.25 12.32
N HIS A 247 10.33 12.17 12.52
CA HIS A 247 9.67 11.88 13.81
C HIS A 247 10.50 11.05 14.77
N CYS A 248 11.69 10.57 14.37
CA CYS A 248 12.62 9.95 15.30
C CYS A 248 12.95 10.93 16.44
N ASN A 249 12.43 10.62 17.64
CA ASN A 249 12.73 11.34 18.86
C ASN A 249 14.24 11.32 19.11
N GLU A 250 14.82 12.49 19.36
CA GLU A 250 16.09 12.60 20.07
C GLU A 250 15.85 12.34 21.57
N ASP A 251 15.43 11.13 21.93
CA ASP A 251 15.29 10.71 23.33
C ASP A 251 15.73 9.24 23.47
N TYR A 252 17.05 9.02 23.48
CA TYR A 252 17.87 8.53 24.60
C TYR A 252 19.29 8.16 24.13
#